data_AF-A0A381ZK84-F1
#
_entry.id   AF-A0A381ZK84-F1
#
_cell.length_a   1.000
_cell.length_b   1.000
_cell.length_c   1.000
_cell.angle_alpha   90.00
_cell.angle_beta   90.00
_cell.angle_gamma   90.00
#
_symmetry.space_group_name_H-M   'P 1'
#
loop_
_entity.id
_entity.type
_entity.pdbx_description
1 polymer ?
#
loop_
_entity_poly.entity_id
_entity_poly.type
_entity_poly.pdbx_seq_one_letter_code
_entity_poly.pdbx_strand_id
1 'polypeptide(L)'
;GAAVDDPIIVEVSPAHSGLELDIQARTGAADASATLSLVRLPGQAVLEITGSLPITAEAFTQTASVPNPTEFFVRSLRAALSENGIVVRGAAIDVDSLQDGYEEPLRQLLLHRSPPLTETGRVLMKVSQNLYAETFLRTLGGQDGGRGNVADGREAVQAVLSSWGISPEAYVQYDGSGLSRYNYVTTDMLIAILERMHRDTTHATAFKATLPIAGRDASLQHRMKDTLAENNARAKTGSISNVRALSGYVTTRDDELLAFSIVANHFHLPQSTIDAVTDLAVEYLAGFRR
;
A
#
# COMPACT_ATOMS: atom_id res chain seq x y z
N GLY A 1 16.64 23.76 -12.69
CA GLY A 1 17.17 25.13 -12.69
C GLY A 1 16.87 25.81 -14.01
N ALA A 2 17.27 27.07 -14.14
CA ALA A 2 17.04 27.86 -15.35
C ALA A 2 18.04 27.51 -16.47
N ALA A 3 19.19 26.93 -16.12
CA ALA A 3 20.22 26.48 -17.02
C ALA A 3 20.71 25.06 -16.67
N VAL A 4 21.46 24.46 -17.60
CA VAL A 4 22.19 23.20 -17.36
C VAL A 4 23.19 23.40 -16.22
N ASP A 5 23.38 22.36 -15.41
CA ASP A 5 24.19 22.30 -14.19
C ASP A 5 23.68 23.10 -12.98
N ASP A 6 22.64 23.93 -13.13
CA ASP A 6 21.93 24.52 -12.00
C ASP A 6 21.34 23.42 -11.10
N PRO A 7 21.21 23.65 -9.78
CA PRO A 7 20.39 22.81 -8.92
C PRO A 7 18.98 22.63 -9.48
N ILE A 8 18.41 21.44 -9.27
CA ILE A 8 16.98 21.24 -9.54
C ILE A 8 16.14 22.04 -8.53
N ILE A 9 14.92 22.38 -8.92
CA ILE A 9 13.95 23.00 -8.01
C ILE A 9 13.17 21.86 -7.36
N VAL A 10 13.13 21.86 -6.02
CA VAL A 10 12.36 20.88 -5.24
C VAL A 10 11.43 21.63 -4.32
N GLU A 11 10.14 21.31 -4.40
CA GLU A 11 9.12 21.81 -3.50
C GLU A 11 8.64 20.67 -2.61
N VAL A 12 8.50 20.95 -1.31
CA VAL A 12 8.01 19.97 -0.33
C VAL A 12 6.57 20.33 0.03
N SER A 13 5.66 19.37 -0.14
CA SER A 13 4.28 19.50 0.28
C SER A 13 3.87 18.30 1.15
N PRO A 14 3.34 18.55 2.37
CA PRO A 14 3.11 19.85 3.01
C PRO A 14 4.42 20.56 3.41
N ALA A 15 4.45 21.91 3.37
CA ALA A 15 5.62 22.73 3.65
C ALA A 15 6.20 22.55 5.07
N HIS A 16 5.36 22.11 6.02
CA HIS A 16 5.72 21.87 7.42
C HIS A 16 5.93 20.39 7.76
N SER A 17 6.31 19.58 6.76
CA SER A 17 6.56 18.15 6.94
C SER A 17 7.72 17.84 7.91
N GLY A 18 8.63 18.80 8.11
CA GLY A 18 9.87 18.54 8.86
C GLY A 18 10.84 17.61 8.12
N LEU A 19 10.60 17.37 6.82
CA LEU A 19 11.53 16.63 5.97
C LEU A 19 12.74 17.52 5.68
N GLU A 20 13.92 17.03 6.06
CA GLU A 20 15.20 17.67 5.73
C GLU A 20 15.67 17.15 4.37
N LEU A 21 16.04 18.05 3.46
CA LEU A 21 16.48 17.70 2.11
C LEU A 21 17.96 18.06 1.93
N ASP A 22 18.72 17.13 1.36
CA ASP A 22 20.03 17.41 0.78
C ASP A 22 19.95 17.28 -0.74
N ILE A 23 19.91 18.43 -1.44
CA ILE A 23 19.70 18.49 -2.89
C ILE A 23 21.05 18.64 -3.58
N GLN A 24 21.59 17.50 -4.03
CA GLN A 24 22.80 17.42 -4.84
C GLN A 24 22.48 17.23 -6.33
N ALA A 25 21.22 16.97 -6.66
CA ALA A 25 20.76 16.78 -8.03
C ALA A 25 20.83 18.07 -8.86
N ARG A 26 21.19 17.92 -10.14
CA ARG A 26 21.42 19.03 -11.08
C ARG A 26 20.52 18.95 -12.31
N THR A 27 20.42 20.07 -13.00
CA THR A 27 19.69 20.20 -14.26
C THR A 27 20.56 19.65 -15.39
N GLY A 28 20.08 18.65 -16.11
CA GLY A 28 20.76 18.03 -17.24
C GLY A 28 20.46 18.71 -18.57
N ALA A 29 21.22 18.32 -19.59
CA ALA A 29 20.96 18.72 -20.97
C ALA A 29 19.57 18.24 -21.46
N ALA A 30 19.03 18.91 -22.48
CA ALA A 30 17.67 18.69 -22.98
C ALA A 30 17.41 17.27 -23.54
N ASP A 31 18.45 16.61 -24.03
CA ASP A 31 18.45 15.28 -24.65
C ASP A 31 18.90 14.17 -23.69
N ALA A 32 19.26 14.51 -22.45
CA ALA A 32 19.66 13.55 -21.45
C ALA A 32 18.45 12.77 -20.90
N SER A 33 18.69 11.57 -20.38
CA SER A 33 17.70 10.83 -19.59
C SER A 33 17.76 11.28 -18.12
N ALA A 34 16.60 11.32 -17.46
CA ALA A 34 16.55 11.57 -16.02
C ALA A 34 17.19 10.42 -15.23
N THR A 35 18.02 10.76 -14.24
CA THR A 35 18.74 9.81 -13.37
C THR A 35 18.53 10.10 -11.89
N LEU A 36 17.46 10.81 -11.55
CA LEU A 36 17.16 11.21 -10.19
C LEU A 36 17.02 10.00 -9.25
N SER A 37 17.62 10.13 -8.07
CA SER A 37 17.54 9.16 -6.99
C SER A 37 17.24 9.87 -5.67
N LEU A 38 16.25 9.34 -4.95
CA LEU A 38 15.82 9.85 -3.64
C LEU A 38 16.12 8.76 -2.61
N VAL A 39 17.09 9.00 -1.74
CA VAL A 39 17.55 8.02 -0.75
C VAL A 39 17.57 8.65 0.62
N ARG A 40 17.01 7.93 1.61
CA ARG A 40 17.24 8.22 3.01
C ARG A 40 17.87 7.01 3.65
N LEU A 41 19.07 7.18 4.18
CA LEU A 41 19.76 6.10 4.89
C LEU A 41 19.00 5.74 6.18
N PRO A 42 19.03 4.47 6.61
CA PRO A 42 18.38 4.05 7.84
C PRO A 42 18.79 4.91 9.05
N GLY A 43 17.80 5.39 9.81
CA GLY A 43 18.01 6.22 11.00
C GLY A 43 18.37 7.68 10.74
N GLN A 44 18.54 8.10 9.48
CA GLN A 44 18.77 9.50 9.13
C GLN A 44 17.45 10.26 8.97
N ALA A 45 17.49 11.57 9.26
CA ALA A 45 16.37 12.47 9.00
C ALA A 45 16.39 13.03 7.56
N VAL A 46 17.59 13.18 7.00
CA VAL A 46 17.85 13.82 5.71
C VAL A 46 17.52 12.89 4.55
N LEU A 47 16.73 13.39 3.60
CA LEU A 47 16.49 12.77 2.31
C LEU A 47 17.48 13.35 1.28
N GLU A 48 18.39 12.51 0.81
CA GLU A 48 19.36 12.85 -0.22
C GLU A 48 18.71 12.74 -1.60
N ILE A 49 18.81 13.80 -2.39
CA ILE A 49 18.33 13.87 -3.77
C ILE A 49 19.53 14.06 -4.67
N THR A 50 19.87 13.03 -5.44
CA THR A 50 21.05 12.99 -6.32
C THR A 50 20.65 12.71 -7.77
N GLY A 51 21.60 12.85 -8.69
CA GLY A 51 21.40 12.58 -10.11
C GLY A 51 21.11 13.82 -10.94
N SER A 52 20.44 13.63 -12.08
CA SER A 52 20.16 14.71 -13.04
C SER A 52 18.74 14.67 -13.56
N LEU A 53 18.14 15.85 -13.75
CA LEU A 53 16.84 16.04 -14.39
C LEU A 53 16.99 16.92 -15.64
N PRO A 54 16.63 16.46 -16.85
CA PRO A 54 16.75 17.25 -18.07
C PRO A 54 16.02 18.59 -17.96
N ILE A 55 16.56 19.64 -18.57
CA ILE A 55 15.92 20.98 -18.59
C ILE A 55 14.53 20.97 -19.25
N THR A 56 14.25 19.97 -20.07
CA THR A 56 12.98 19.73 -20.76
C THR A 56 12.00 18.88 -19.95
N ALA A 57 12.41 18.37 -18.79
CA ALA A 57 11.55 17.51 -17.98
C ALA A 57 10.36 18.30 -17.41
N GLU A 58 9.18 17.70 -17.51
CA GLU A 58 8.00 18.22 -16.84
C GLU A 58 8.13 18.08 -15.31
N ALA A 59 7.50 19.00 -14.57
CA ALA A 59 7.40 18.87 -13.13
C ALA A 59 6.61 17.62 -12.77
N PHE A 60 7.10 16.85 -11.80
CA PHE A 60 6.45 15.63 -11.33
C PHE A 60 6.54 15.52 -9.81
N THR A 61 5.65 14.72 -9.23
CA THR A 61 5.58 14.50 -7.79
C THR A 61 6.16 13.14 -7.42
N GLN A 62 6.99 13.13 -6.38
CA GLN A 62 7.49 11.92 -5.72
C GLN A 62 7.02 11.92 -4.26
N THR A 63 6.55 10.77 -3.79
CA THR A 63 6.23 10.58 -2.38
C THR A 63 7.46 10.06 -1.63
N ALA A 64 7.82 10.71 -0.53
CA ALA A 64 8.84 10.23 0.40
C ALA A 64 8.20 9.91 1.76
N SER A 65 8.73 8.89 2.44
CA SER A 65 8.36 8.65 3.84
C SER A 65 8.95 9.75 4.72
N VAL A 66 8.40 9.94 5.93
CA VAL A 66 9.00 10.81 6.97
C VAL A 66 9.59 9.95 8.09
N PRO A 67 10.63 10.42 8.81
CA PRO A 67 11.27 9.63 9.87
C PRO A 67 10.33 9.36 11.05
N ASN A 68 9.58 10.38 11.48
CA ASN A 68 8.59 10.29 12.53
C ASN A 68 7.22 10.80 12.04
N PRO A 69 6.24 9.92 11.78
CA PRO A 69 4.91 10.32 11.30
C PRO A 69 4.07 11.04 12.37
N THR A 70 4.26 10.76 13.65
CA THR A 70 3.53 11.43 14.75
C THR A 70 4.01 12.87 14.89
N GLU A 71 5.33 13.09 14.85
CA GLU A 71 5.92 14.42 14.85
C GLU A 71 5.50 15.23 13.60
N PHE A 72 5.53 14.60 12.43
CA PHE A 72 5.02 15.18 11.19
C PHE A 72 3.57 15.68 11.35
N PHE A 73 2.70 14.86 11.97
CA PHE A 73 1.30 15.22 12.19
C PHE A 73 1.15 16.43 13.10
N VAL A 74 1.81 16.45 14.27
CA VAL A 74 1.68 17.57 15.22
C VAL A 74 2.29 18.86 14.69
N ARG A 75 3.37 18.79 13.91
CA ARG A 75 3.95 19.95 13.22
C ARG A 75 2.99 20.51 12.17
N SER A 76 2.40 19.64 11.36
CA SER A 76 1.41 20.01 10.35
C SER A 76 0.15 20.61 10.97
N LEU A 77 -0.35 20.04 12.07
CA LEU A 77 -1.50 20.58 12.80
C LEU A 77 -1.21 21.97 13.37
N ARG A 78 -0.05 22.17 13.99
CA ARG A 78 0.38 23.48 14.50
C ARG A 78 0.45 24.53 13.40
N ALA A 79 0.99 24.17 12.23
CA ALA A 79 1.02 25.06 11.08
C ALA A 79 -0.38 25.45 10.61
N ALA A 80 -1.26 24.46 10.40
CA ALA A 80 -2.64 24.70 9.99
C ALA A 80 -3.40 25.58 10.98
N LEU A 81 -3.21 25.39 12.29
CA LEU A 81 -3.78 26.26 13.33
C LEU A 81 -3.27 27.71 13.19
N SER A 82 -1.97 27.88 12.99
CA SER A 82 -1.32 29.19 12.88
C SER A 82 -1.77 29.96 11.63
N GLU A 83 -1.88 29.27 10.49
CA GLU A 83 -2.42 29.82 9.23
C GLU A 83 -3.88 30.26 9.36
N ASN A 84 -4.63 29.65 10.27
CA ASN A 84 -6.01 30.01 10.60
C ASN A 84 -6.11 30.97 11.80
N GLY A 85 -5.02 31.62 12.20
CA GLY A 85 -4.99 32.65 13.25
C GLY A 85 -5.05 32.13 14.69
N ILE A 86 -4.92 30.82 14.91
CA ILE A 86 -4.89 30.20 16.24
C ILE A 86 -3.45 30.11 16.73
N VAL A 87 -3.10 30.91 17.73
CA VAL A 87 -1.73 30.97 18.27
C VAL A 87 -1.46 29.78 19.20
N VAL A 88 -0.54 28.91 18.79
CA VAL A 88 0.00 27.82 19.63
C VAL A 88 1.36 28.24 20.19
N ARG A 89 1.40 28.55 21.50
CA ARG A 89 2.63 29.03 22.18
C ARG A 89 3.66 27.92 22.44
N GLY A 90 3.20 26.68 22.62
CA GLY A 90 4.05 25.52 22.84
C GLY A 90 4.70 24.99 21.56
N ALA A 91 5.71 24.13 21.74
CA ALA A 91 6.30 23.37 20.63
C ALA A 91 5.36 22.22 20.20
N ALA A 92 5.48 21.79 18.95
CA ALA A 92 4.89 20.55 18.47
C ALA A 92 5.80 19.39 18.89
N ILE A 93 5.32 18.53 19.78
CA ILE A 93 6.10 17.45 20.40
C ILE A 93 5.35 16.14 20.21
N ASP A 94 6.07 15.07 19.88
CA ASP A 94 5.55 13.71 19.89
C ASP A 94 5.25 13.28 21.33
N VAL A 95 4.10 12.64 21.56
CA VAL A 95 3.69 12.17 22.89
C VAL A 95 4.71 11.20 23.48
N ASP A 96 5.37 10.39 22.66
CA ASP A 96 6.39 9.43 23.09
C ASP A 96 7.67 10.12 23.59
N SER A 97 7.84 11.41 23.31
CA SER A 97 8.97 12.23 23.78
C SER A 97 8.66 13.01 25.06
N LEU A 98 7.44 12.91 25.61
CA LEU A 98 7.09 13.53 26.89
C LEU A 98 7.67 12.71 28.04
N GLN A 99 8.57 13.31 28.84
CA GLN A 99 9.23 12.61 29.95
C GLN A 99 8.25 12.17 31.05
N ASP A 100 7.29 13.02 31.38
CA ASP A 100 6.33 12.79 32.49
C ASP A 100 4.93 12.42 31.99
N GLY A 101 4.78 12.09 30.69
CA GLY A 101 3.48 11.86 30.06
C GLY A 101 2.57 13.09 30.11
N TYR A 102 1.26 12.86 30.13
CA TYR A 102 0.24 13.90 30.27
C TYR A 102 -0.84 13.42 31.25
N GLU A 103 -0.90 14.02 32.44
CA GLU A 103 -1.79 13.57 33.53
C GLU A 103 -3.06 14.41 33.67
N GLU A 104 -3.17 15.52 32.95
CA GLU A 104 -4.32 16.42 33.06
C GLU A 104 -5.56 15.84 32.35
N PRO A 105 -6.78 16.08 32.87
CA PRO A 105 -8.00 15.62 32.23
C PRO A 105 -8.19 16.27 30.86
N LEU A 106 -8.20 15.44 29.81
CA LEU A 106 -8.42 15.89 28.44
C LEU A 106 -9.91 16.13 28.15
N ARG A 107 -10.22 17.31 27.60
CA ARG A 107 -11.54 17.60 27.01
C ARG A 107 -11.49 17.37 25.50
N GLN A 108 -12.34 16.49 24.99
CA GLN A 108 -12.49 16.31 23.55
C GLN A 108 -13.06 17.60 22.92
N LEU A 109 -12.25 18.28 22.09
CA LEU A 109 -12.67 19.48 21.35
C LEU A 109 -13.29 19.13 20.00
N LEU A 110 -12.78 18.08 19.35
CA LEU A 110 -13.18 17.65 18.02
C LEU A 110 -13.05 16.13 17.92
N LEU A 111 -13.96 15.49 17.18
CA LEU A 111 -13.83 14.10 16.74
C LEU A 111 -13.87 14.08 15.21
N HIS A 112 -12.78 13.63 14.60
CA HIS A 112 -12.74 13.33 13.17
C HIS A 112 -12.89 11.81 12.96
N ARG A 113 -13.77 11.42 12.04
CA ARG A 113 -13.95 10.02 11.63
C ARG A 113 -13.45 9.86 10.21
N SER A 114 -12.66 8.81 9.98
CA SER A 114 -12.19 8.46 8.64
C SER A 114 -13.36 8.07 7.73
N PRO A 115 -13.12 7.98 6.41
CA PRO A 115 -14.00 7.22 5.53
C PRO A 115 -14.23 5.79 6.03
N PRO A 116 -15.34 5.16 5.65
CA PRO A 116 -15.65 3.79 6.08
C PRO A 116 -14.63 2.79 5.56
N LEU A 117 -14.57 1.61 6.19
CA LEU A 117 -13.65 0.52 5.82
C LEU A 117 -13.78 0.09 4.34
N THR A 118 -14.98 0.21 3.76
CA THR A 118 -15.21 -0.09 2.34
C THR A 118 -14.41 0.83 1.41
N GLU A 119 -14.18 2.08 1.79
CA GLU A 119 -13.40 3.03 1.02
C GLU A 119 -11.91 2.89 1.27
N THR A 120 -11.49 2.82 2.54
CA THR A 120 -10.07 2.65 2.89
C THR A 120 -9.55 1.26 2.45
N GLY A 121 -10.38 0.23 2.54
CA GLY A 121 -10.09 -1.11 2.00
C GLY A 121 -9.97 -1.13 0.48
N ARG A 122 -10.73 -0.29 -0.24
CA ARG A 122 -10.55 -0.11 -1.68
C ARG A 122 -9.18 0.50 -1.99
N VAL A 123 -8.72 1.49 -1.22
CA VAL A 123 -7.35 2.03 -1.36
C VAL A 123 -6.33 0.93 -1.13
N LEU A 124 -6.42 0.21 0.00
CA LEU A 124 -5.53 -0.90 0.32
C LEU A 124 -5.43 -1.90 -0.84
N MET A 125 -6.57 -2.36 -1.35
CA MET A 125 -6.59 -3.44 -2.34
C MET A 125 -6.25 -2.97 -3.76
N LYS A 126 -6.74 -1.80 -4.19
CA LYS A 126 -6.52 -1.28 -5.55
C LYS A 126 -5.08 -0.84 -5.76
N VAL A 127 -4.55 0.00 -4.86
CA VAL A 127 -3.19 0.55 -5.00
C VAL A 127 -2.15 -0.22 -4.20
N SER A 128 -2.54 -1.30 -3.51
CA SER A 128 -1.65 -2.14 -2.71
C SER A 128 -0.91 -1.35 -1.61
N GLN A 129 -1.65 -0.53 -0.85
CA GLN A 129 -1.05 0.36 0.14
C GLN A 129 -0.67 -0.39 1.44
N ASN A 130 0.62 -0.66 1.60
CA ASN A 130 1.20 -1.40 2.74
C ASN A 130 0.89 -0.76 4.10
N LEU A 131 1.02 0.56 4.25
CA LEU A 131 0.72 1.26 5.50
C LEU A 131 -0.70 0.99 5.97
N TYR A 132 -1.67 0.95 5.03
CA TYR A 132 -3.07 0.67 5.38
C TYR A 132 -3.21 -0.77 5.89
N ALA A 133 -2.53 -1.72 5.26
CA ALA A 133 -2.55 -3.11 5.68
C ALA A 133 -1.95 -3.30 7.09
N GLU A 134 -0.82 -2.65 7.39
CA GLU A 134 -0.23 -2.67 8.73
C GLU A 134 -1.11 -1.97 9.77
N THR A 135 -1.71 -0.83 9.41
CA THR A 135 -2.65 -0.11 10.29
C THR A 135 -3.90 -0.95 10.56
N PHE A 136 -4.45 -1.65 9.57
CA PHE A 136 -5.61 -2.51 9.75
C PHE A 136 -5.29 -3.68 10.68
N LEU A 137 -4.13 -4.33 10.49
CA LEU A 137 -3.67 -5.40 11.37
C LEU A 137 -3.54 -4.93 12.82
N ARG A 138 -2.89 -3.78 13.04
CA ARG A 138 -2.77 -3.17 14.38
C ARG A 138 -4.12 -2.75 14.95
N THR A 139 -5.03 -2.25 14.12
CA THR A 139 -6.39 -1.89 14.53
C THR A 139 -7.14 -3.10 15.07
N LEU A 140 -7.04 -4.25 14.40
CA LEU A 140 -7.60 -5.52 14.90
C LEU A 140 -6.99 -5.89 16.25
N GLY A 141 -5.66 -5.76 16.39
CA GLY A 141 -4.97 -6.02 17.66
C GLY A 141 -5.24 -5.00 18.77
N GLY A 142 -5.97 -3.91 18.49
CA GLY A 142 -6.42 -2.94 19.48
C GLY A 142 -7.88 -3.11 19.90
N GLN A 143 -8.59 -4.07 19.30
CA GLN A 143 -9.96 -4.40 19.71
C GLN A 143 -9.96 -5.21 21.01
N ASP A 144 -11.10 -5.24 21.70
CA ASP A 144 -11.35 -6.06 22.90
C ASP A 144 -10.29 -5.91 24.02
N GLY A 145 -9.73 -4.70 24.16
CA GLY A 145 -8.72 -4.38 25.17
C GLY A 145 -7.28 -4.75 24.77
N GLY A 146 -7.06 -5.15 23.51
CA GLY A 146 -5.73 -5.40 22.96
C GLY A 146 -4.85 -4.15 22.85
N ARG A 147 -3.55 -4.34 22.61
CA ARG A 147 -2.54 -3.27 22.70
C ARG A 147 -2.34 -2.49 21.40
N GLY A 148 -3.02 -2.86 20.31
CA GLY A 148 -2.85 -2.20 19.02
C GLY A 148 -1.53 -2.53 18.32
N ASN A 149 -0.99 -3.73 18.53
CA ASN A 149 0.29 -4.16 17.95
C ASN A 149 0.12 -5.31 16.95
N VAL A 150 1.21 -5.66 16.27
CA VAL A 150 1.23 -6.70 15.22
C VAL A 150 0.95 -8.09 15.79
N ALA A 151 1.44 -8.42 16.99
CA ALA A 151 1.24 -9.73 17.60
C ALA A 151 -0.25 -9.97 17.89
N ASP A 152 -0.90 -9.03 18.58
CA ASP A 152 -2.32 -9.09 18.91
C ASP A 152 -3.17 -9.08 17.63
N GLY A 153 -2.75 -8.32 16.61
CA GLY A 153 -3.39 -8.31 15.30
C GLY A 153 -3.35 -9.66 14.58
N ARG A 154 -2.21 -10.38 14.66
CA ARG A 154 -2.05 -11.72 14.07
C ARG A 154 -2.92 -12.74 14.79
N GLU A 155 -3.06 -12.65 16.10
CA GLU A 155 -3.97 -13.50 16.89
C GLU A 155 -5.43 -13.27 16.45
N ALA A 156 -5.84 -12.02 16.26
CA ALA A 156 -7.17 -11.69 15.76
C ALA A 156 -7.42 -12.25 14.34
N VAL A 157 -6.46 -12.11 13.42
CA VAL A 157 -6.54 -12.70 12.08
C VAL A 157 -6.62 -14.23 12.15
N GLN A 158 -5.80 -14.86 13.00
CA GLN A 158 -5.80 -16.30 13.20
C GLN A 158 -7.15 -16.82 13.70
N ALA A 159 -7.78 -16.13 14.65
CA ALA A 159 -9.10 -16.48 15.15
C ALA A 159 -10.15 -16.45 14.04
N VAL A 160 -10.13 -15.39 13.20
CA VAL A 160 -11.05 -15.26 12.05
C VAL A 160 -10.82 -16.39 11.04
N LEU A 161 -9.58 -16.64 10.61
CA LEU A 161 -9.27 -17.68 9.64
C LEU A 161 -9.63 -19.08 10.16
N SER A 162 -9.36 -19.36 11.44
CA SER A 162 -9.74 -20.63 12.08
C SER A 162 -11.25 -20.81 12.11
N SER A 163 -12.01 -19.74 12.35
CA SER A 163 -13.49 -19.78 12.28
C SER A 163 -14.02 -20.10 10.88
N TRP A 164 -13.21 -19.90 9.84
CA TRP A 164 -13.53 -20.25 8.46
C TRP A 164 -13.03 -21.66 8.07
N GLY A 165 -12.48 -22.41 9.02
CA GLY A 165 -11.93 -23.75 8.80
C GLY A 165 -10.56 -23.76 8.14
N ILE A 166 -9.87 -22.61 8.07
CA ILE A 166 -8.52 -22.52 7.54
C ILE A 166 -7.54 -22.93 8.64
N SER A 167 -6.76 -23.98 8.38
CA SER A 167 -5.80 -24.51 9.36
C SER A 167 -4.64 -23.51 9.58
N PRO A 168 -4.17 -23.34 10.82
CA PRO A 168 -3.00 -22.51 11.12
C PRO A 168 -1.72 -22.94 10.39
N GLU A 169 -1.63 -24.20 9.98
CA GLU A 169 -0.50 -24.76 9.22
C GLU A 169 -0.51 -24.31 7.75
N ALA A 170 -1.62 -23.77 7.24
CA ALA A 170 -1.74 -23.29 5.86
C ALA A 170 -1.04 -21.95 5.60
N TYR A 171 -0.57 -21.27 6.66
CA TYR A 171 0.08 -19.98 6.53
C TYR A 171 1.00 -19.64 7.70
N VAL A 172 1.90 -18.71 7.44
CA VAL A 172 2.66 -17.96 8.44
C VAL A 172 2.46 -16.50 8.09
N GLN A 173 1.77 -15.76 8.94
CA GLN A 173 1.67 -14.32 8.82
C GLN A 173 2.76 -13.68 9.69
N TYR A 174 3.53 -12.76 9.15
CA TYR A 174 4.50 -11.94 9.87
C TYR A 174 4.06 -10.47 9.94
N ASP A 175 3.46 -9.97 8.86
CA ASP A 175 2.97 -8.59 8.75
C ASP A 175 1.59 -8.52 8.07
N GLY A 176 1.04 -7.31 7.95
CA GLY A 176 -0.26 -7.09 7.31
C GLY A 176 -0.18 -6.94 5.79
N SER A 177 0.95 -6.43 5.29
CA SER A 177 1.12 -6.00 3.91
C SER A 177 1.61 -7.09 2.95
N GLY A 178 2.24 -8.14 3.45
CA GLY A 178 2.90 -9.15 2.63
C GLY A 178 4.32 -8.75 2.20
N LEU A 179 4.90 -7.68 2.75
CA LEU A 179 6.24 -7.21 2.40
C LEU A 179 7.35 -8.07 3.02
N SER A 180 7.10 -8.62 4.21
CA SER A 180 8.00 -9.55 4.87
C SER A 180 8.15 -10.83 4.06
N ARG A 181 9.41 -11.23 3.85
CA ARG A 181 9.79 -12.52 3.25
C ARG A 181 9.47 -13.72 4.14
N TYR A 182 9.09 -13.48 5.39
CA TYR A 182 8.66 -14.52 6.34
C TYR A 182 7.16 -14.79 6.30
N ASN A 183 6.43 -14.12 5.40
CA ASN A 183 5.05 -14.50 5.10
C ASN A 183 5.04 -15.74 4.19
N TYR A 184 4.26 -16.74 4.58
CA TYR A 184 4.02 -17.95 3.80
C TYR A 184 2.52 -18.21 3.73
N VAL A 185 2.01 -18.55 2.55
CA VAL A 185 0.60 -18.90 2.35
C VAL A 185 0.52 -20.00 1.29
N THR A 186 -0.47 -20.88 1.40
CA THR A 186 -0.81 -21.81 0.31
C THR A 186 -1.84 -21.18 -0.64
N THR A 187 -1.85 -21.64 -1.89
CA THR A 187 -2.91 -21.26 -2.84
C THR A 187 -4.29 -21.71 -2.36
N ASP A 188 -4.38 -22.88 -1.71
CA ASP A 188 -5.63 -23.42 -1.17
C ASP A 188 -6.23 -22.52 -0.09
N MET A 189 -5.38 -21.95 0.78
CA MET A 189 -5.82 -20.95 1.77
C MET A 189 -6.42 -19.71 1.09
N LEU A 190 -5.76 -19.20 0.05
CA LEU A 190 -6.25 -18.03 -0.69
C LEU A 190 -7.56 -18.33 -1.41
N ILE A 191 -7.70 -19.51 -2.01
CA ILE A 191 -8.96 -19.98 -2.59
C ILE A 191 -10.05 -20.08 -1.51
N ALA A 192 -9.77 -20.68 -0.36
CA ALA A 192 -10.74 -20.80 0.74
C ALA A 192 -11.24 -19.42 1.21
N ILE A 193 -10.35 -18.42 1.30
CA ILE A 193 -10.74 -17.03 1.63
C ILE A 193 -11.65 -16.46 0.54
N LEU A 194 -11.28 -16.58 -0.74
CA LEU A 194 -12.08 -16.08 -1.85
C LEU A 194 -13.47 -16.74 -1.86
N GLU A 195 -13.55 -18.05 -1.72
CA GLU A 195 -14.84 -18.74 -1.65
C GLU A 195 -15.68 -18.31 -0.43
N ARG A 196 -15.07 -18.18 0.75
CA ARG A 196 -15.75 -17.72 1.97
C ARG A 196 -16.31 -16.30 1.79
N MET A 197 -15.56 -15.42 1.14
CA MET A 197 -16.00 -14.05 0.86
C MET A 197 -17.07 -14.01 -0.22
N HIS A 198 -17.02 -14.88 -1.22
CA HIS A 198 -18.06 -14.99 -2.24
C HIS A 198 -19.40 -15.45 -1.64
N ARG A 199 -19.37 -16.39 -0.69
CA ARG A 199 -20.56 -16.90 0.02
C ARG A 199 -21.09 -15.93 1.09
N ASP A 200 -20.33 -14.90 1.46
CA ASP A 200 -20.73 -13.91 2.46
C ASP A 200 -21.72 -12.89 1.87
N THR A 201 -23.02 -13.11 2.11
CA THR A 201 -24.07 -12.25 1.55
C THR A 201 -24.00 -10.79 2.01
N THR A 202 -23.31 -10.51 3.11
CA THR A 202 -23.15 -9.16 3.65
C THR A 202 -21.99 -8.43 2.98
N HIS A 203 -20.88 -9.13 2.75
CA HIS A 203 -19.61 -8.50 2.37
C HIS A 203 -19.12 -8.82 0.95
N ALA A 204 -19.70 -9.80 0.25
CA ALA A 204 -19.23 -10.27 -1.06
C ALA A 204 -19.08 -9.13 -2.09
N THR A 205 -20.12 -8.31 -2.24
CA THR A 205 -20.13 -7.20 -3.22
C THR A 205 -19.07 -6.15 -2.90
N ALA A 206 -18.98 -5.75 -1.63
CA ALA A 206 -18.01 -4.76 -1.18
C ALA A 206 -16.57 -5.27 -1.36
N PHE A 207 -16.29 -6.51 -0.96
CA PHE A 207 -14.98 -7.13 -1.13
C PHE A 207 -14.60 -7.28 -2.60
N LYS A 208 -15.49 -7.79 -3.47
CA LYS A 208 -15.21 -7.92 -4.90
C LYS A 208 -14.98 -6.56 -5.57
N ALA A 209 -15.54 -5.47 -5.03
CA ALA A 209 -15.31 -4.11 -5.54
C ALA A 209 -13.92 -3.56 -5.19
N THR A 210 -13.27 -4.04 -4.13
CA THR A 210 -11.93 -3.59 -3.75
C THR A 210 -10.83 -4.21 -4.63
N LEU A 211 -11.05 -5.40 -5.19
CA LEU A 211 -10.08 -6.09 -6.06
C LEU A 211 -9.82 -5.35 -7.38
N PRO A 212 -8.55 -5.06 -7.76
CA PRO A 212 -8.20 -4.48 -9.06
C PRO A 212 -8.85 -5.20 -10.24
N ILE A 213 -9.33 -4.45 -11.25
CA ILE A 213 -9.88 -5.00 -12.49
C ILE A 213 -8.81 -4.98 -13.58
N ALA A 214 -8.67 -6.12 -14.27
CA ALA A 214 -7.83 -6.28 -15.46
C ALA A 214 -8.10 -5.21 -16.51
N GLY A 215 -7.04 -4.60 -17.05
CA GLY A 215 -7.08 -3.54 -18.05
C GLY A 215 -7.42 -2.14 -17.53
N ARG A 216 -7.79 -2.00 -16.24
CA ARG A 216 -8.34 -0.73 -15.72
C ARG A 216 -7.62 -0.17 -14.49
N ASP A 217 -7.39 -0.99 -13.46
CA ASP A 217 -7.03 -0.48 -12.15
C ASP A 217 -5.56 -0.74 -11.81
N ALA A 218 -4.81 0.33 -11.51
CA ALA A 218 -3.49 0.33 -10.88
C ALA A 218 -2.55 -0.81 -11.36
N SER A 219 -2.27 -1.79 -10.51
CA SER A 219 -1.33 -2.88 -10.80
C SER A 219 -1.76 -3.81 -11.96
N LEU A 220 -3.02 -3.73 -12.39
CA LEU A 220 -3.54 -4.44 -13.57
C LEU A 220 -3.91 -3.50 -14.73
N GLN A 221 -3.65 -2.19 -14.64
CA GLN A 221 -4.11 -1.20 -15.62
C GLN A 221 -3.55 -1.41 -17.04
N HIS A 222 -2.42 -2.12 -17.18
CA HIS A 222 -1.78 -2.44 -18.46
C HIS A 222 -1.74 -3.94 -18.74
N ARG A 223 -2.41 -4.76 -17.92
CA ARG A 223 -2.39 -6.23 -18.02
C ARG A 223 -3.70 -6.75 -18.57
N MET A 224 -3.60 -7.82 -19.36
CA MET A 224 -4.75 -8.51 -19.98
C MET A 224 -5.67 -7.58 -20.79
N LYS A 225 -5.11 -6.56 -21.44
CA LYS A 225 -5.86 -5.71 -22.38
C LYS A 225 -6.09 -6.44 -23.69
N ASP A 226 -7.23 -6.16 -24.31
CA ASP A 226 -7.66 -6.75 -25.57
C ASP A 226 -7.80 -8.28 -25.50
N THR A 227 -8.08 -8.83 -24.30
CA THR A 227 -8.34 -10.26 -24.07
C THR A 227 -9.68 -10.50 -23.38
N LEU A 228 -10.11 -11.78 -23.30
CA LEU A 228 -11.34 -12.15 -22.57
C LEU A 228 -11.29 -11.88 -21.06
N ALA A 229 -10.09 -11.66 -20.51
CA ALA A 229 -9.92 -11.32 -19.11
C ALA A 229 -10.07 -9.81 -18.84
N GLU A 230 -9.98 -8.95 -19.87
CA GLU A 230 -10.14 -7.50 -19.72
C GLU A 230 -11.54 -7.15 -19.16
N ASN A 231 -11.61 -6.26 -18.17
CA ASN A 231 -12.85 -5.87 -17.48
C ASN A 231 -13.62 -7.03 -16.79
N ASN A 232 -13.11 -8.26 -16.88
CA ASN A 232 -13.68 -9.48 -16.34
C ASN A 232 -12.92 -9.92 -15.08
N ALA A 233 -11.61 -10.17 -15.20
CA ALA A 233 -10.81 -10.65 -14.09
C ALA A 233 -10.65 -9.55 -13.02
N ARG A 234 -10.92 -9.93 -11.77
CA ARG A 234 -10.74 -9.08 -10.59
C ARG A 234 -9.84 -9.75 -9.59
N ALA A 235 -8.62 -9.25 -9.42
CA ALA A 235 -7.60 -9.94 -8.65
C ALA A 235 -6.63 -9.00 -7.96
N LYS A 236 -6.13 -9.45 -6.81
CA LYS A 236 -5.07 -8.76 -6.08
C LYS A 236 -3.71 -9.28 -6.57
N THR A 237 -2.82 -8.35 -6.90
CA THR A 237 -1.43 -8.63 -7.26
C THR A 237 -0.52 -8.70 -6.03
N GLY A 238 0.53 -9.51 -6.09
CA GLY A 238 1.65 -9.53 -5.15
C GLY A 238 2.99 -9.46 -5.89
N SER A 239 3.90 -8.60 -5.43
CA SER A 239 5.20 -8.38 -6.07
C SER A 239 6.27 -7.99 -5.05
N ILE A 240 7.24 -8.88 -4.87
CA ILE A 240 8.56 -8.58 -4.29
C ILE A 240 9.64 -9.25 -5.15
N SER A 241 10.92 -9.04 -4.88
CA SER A 241 11.99 -9.64 -5.69
C SER A 241 11.87 -11.17 -5.69
N ASN A 242 11.81 -11.75 -6.90
CA ASN A 242 11.68 -13.19 -7.16
C ASN A 242 10.36 -13.83 -6.67
N VAL A 243 9.33 -13.00 -6.42
CA VAL A 243 7.98 -13.48 -6.07
C VAL A 243 6.93 -12.73 -6.89
N ARG A 244 5.95 -13.49 -7.39
CA ARG A 244 4.76 -13.00 -8.08
C ARG A 244 3.55 -13.76 -7.60
N ALA A 245 2.47 -13.04 -7.38
CA ALA A 245 1.18 -13.64 -7.05
C ALA A 245 0.03 -12.89 -7.72
N LEU A 246 -1.01 -13.64 -8.11
CA LEU A 246 -2.27 -13.10 -8.58
C LEU A 246 -3.40 -14.02 -8.11
N SER A 247 -4.31 -13.49 -7.30
CA SER A 247 -5.43 -14.26 -6.76
C SER A 247 -6.71 -13.43 -6.81
N GLY A 248 -7.81 -14.05 -7.21
CA GLY A 248 -9.07 -13.35 -7.39
C GLY A 248 -10.13 -14.18 -8.11
N TYR A 249 -11.00 -13.48 -8.84
CA TYR A 249 -12.10 -14.08 -9.58
C TYR A 249 -12.01 -13.77 -11.07
N VAL A 250 -12.51 -14.69 -11.89
CA VAL A 250 -12.71 -14.50 -13.33
C VAL A 250 -13.96 -15.26 -13.77
N THR A 251 -14.75 -14.69 -14.66
CA THR A 251 -15.94 -15.35 -15.23
C THR A 251 -15.58 -16.02 -16.55
N THR A 252 -16.00 -17.27 -16.74
CA THR A 252 -15.78 -18.05 -17.96
C THR A 252 -16.70 -17.60 -19.10
N ARG A 253 -16.56 -18.21 -20.29
CA ARG A 253 -17.47 -17.93 -21.42
C ARG A 253 -18.88 -18.48 -21.25
N ASP A 254 -19.08 -19.36 -20.27
CA ASP A 254 -20.38 -19.96 -19.95
C ASP A 254 -20.98 -19.35 -18.66
N ASP A 255 -20.57 -18.12 -18.33
CA ASP A 255 -21.04 -17.33 -17.18
C ASP A 255 -20.77 -17.97 -15.79
N GLU A 256 -19.84 -18.93 -15.73
CA GLU A 256 -19.40 -19.51 -14.45
C GLU A 256 -18.34 -18.61 -13.80
N LEU A 257 -18.54 -18.24 -12.53
CA LEU A 257 -17.53 -17.51 -11.76
C LEU A 257 -16.51 -18.49 -11.16
N LEU A 258 -15.24 -18.34 -11.52
CA LEU A 258 -14.14 -19.09 -10.94
C LEU A 258 -13.37 -18.24 -9.93
N ALA A 259 -12.96 -18.84 -8.82
CA ALA A 259 -11.89 -18.33 -7.97
C ALA A 259 -10.56 -18.95 -8.42
N PHE A 260 -9.48 -18.16 -8.43
CA PHE A 260 -8.15 -18.61 -8.81
C PHE A 260 -7.07 -18.02 -7.90
N SER A 261 -5.95 -18.73 -7.81
CA SER A 261 -4.76 -18.27 -7.11
C SER A 261 -3.51 -18.83 -7.77
N ILE A 262 -2.64 -17.94 -8.26
CA ILE A 262 -1.37 -18.27 -8.90
C ILE A 262 -0.26 -17.63 -8.09
N VAL A 263 0.70 -18.43 -7.61
CA VAL A 263 1.87 -17.96 -6.85
C VAL A 263 3.13 -18.58 -7.44
N ALA A 264 4.09 -17.72 -7.79
CA ALA A 264 5.39 -18.10 -8.32
C ALA A 264 6.50 -17.53 -7.43
N ASN A 265 7.31 -18.42 -6.87
CA ASN A 265 8.44 -18.10 -5.99
C ASN A 265 9.76 -18.51 -6.65
N HIS A 266 10.86 -17.91 -6.21
CA HIS A 266 12.24 -18.28 -6.53
C HIS A 266 12.56 -18.34 -8.04
N PHE A 267 11.82 -17.60 -8.87
CA PHE A 267 12.15 -17.51 -10.29
C PHE A 267 13.36 -16.59 -10.50
N HIS A 268 14.19 -16.92 -11.48
CA HIS A 268 15.36 -16.13 -11.89
C HIS A 268 15.11 -15.31 -13.17
N LEU A 269 13.89 -15.41 -13.72
CA LEU A 269 13.47 -14.67 -14.91
C LEU A 269 13.07 -13.22 -14.57
N PRO A 270 13.00 -12.33 -15.56
CA PRO A 270 12.36 -11.03 -15.38
C PRO A 270 10.94 -11.19 -14.85
N GLN A 271 10.56 -10.32 -13.92
CA GLN A 271 9.23 -10.29 -13.33
C GLN A 271 8.11 -10.20 -14.38
N SER A 272 8.32 -9.42 -15.45
CA SER A 272 7.39 -9.27 -16.57
C SER A 272 7.10 -10.59 -17.30
N THR A 273 8.05 -11.51 -17.35
CA THR A 273 7.85 -12.84 -17.94
C THR A 273 6.87 -13.67 -17.12
N ILE A 274 6.98 -13.62 -15.80
CA ILE A 274 6.07 -14.32 -14.89
C ILE A 274 4.68 -13.69 -14.91
N ASP A 275 4.63 -12.35 -14.99
CA ASP A 275 3.37 -11.62 -15.17
C ASP A 275 2.65 -12.05 -16.46
N ALA A 276 3.36 -12.16 -17.58
CA ALA A 276 2.80 -12.60 -18.86
C ALA A 276 2.26 -14.04 -18.82
N VAL A 277 2.97 -14.98 -18.19
CA VAL A 277 2.50 -16.37 -18.02
C VAL A 277 1.26 -16.42 -17.12
N THR A 278 1.24 -15.62 -16.06
CA THR A 278 0.09 -15.51 -15.16
C THR A 278 -1.12 -14.92 -15.87
N ASP A 279 -0.93 -13.88 -16.69
CA ASP A 279 -1.99 -13.27 -17.51
C ASP A 279 -2.58 -14.27 -18.51
N LEU A 280 -1.73 -15.05 -19.19
CA LEU A 280 -2.18 -16.09 -20.13
C LEU A 280 -3.01 -17.17 -19.43
N ALA A 281 -2.63 -17.58 -18.22
CA ALA A 281 -3.42 -18.54 -17.45
C ALA A 281 -4.81 -17.98 -17.08
N VAL A 282 -4.90 -16.71 -16.67
CA VAL A 282 -6.19 -16.06 -16.36
C VAL A 282 -7.03 -15.87 -17.62
N GLU A 283 -6.42 -15.53 -18.75
CA GLU A 283 -7.10 -15.46 -20.04
C GLU A 283 -7.66 -16.82 -20.45
N TYR A 284 -6.90 -17.90 -20.26
CA TYR A 284 -7.38 -19.26 -20.52
C TYR A 284 -8.60 -19.61 -19.65
N LEU A 285 -8.58 -19.24 -18.36
CA LEU A 285 -9.74 -19.40 -17.47
C LEU A 285 -10.95 -18.58 -17.95
N ALA A 286 -10.76 -17.34 -18.38
CA ALA A 286 -11.82 -16.51 -18.94
C ALA A 286 -12.39 -17.11 -20.24
N GLY A 287 -11.54 -17.75 -21.04
CA GLY A 287 -11.90 -18.43 -22.28
C GLY A 287 -12.54 -19.80 -22.11
N PHE A 288 -12.53 -20.36 -20.90
CA PHE A 288 -13.00 -21.71 -20.62
C PHE A 288 -14.48 -21.91 -20.96
N ARG A 289 -14.80 -23.10 -21.48
CA ARG A 289 -16.15 -23.62 -21.71
C ARG A 289 -16.25 -25.06 -21.24
N ARG A 290 -17.39 -25.44 -20.67
CA ARG A 290 -17.67 -26.83 -20.28
C ARG A 290 -18.30 -27.64 -21.41
#